data_AF-A0A962EWK9-F1
#
_entry.id   AF-A0A962EWK9-F1
#
_cell.length_a   1.000
_cell.length_b   1.000
_cell.length_c   1.000
_cell.angle_alpha   90.00
_cell.angle_beta   90.00
_cell.angle_gamma   90.00
#
_symmetry.space_group_name_H-M   'P 1'
#
loop_
_entity.id
_entity.type
_entity.pdbx_description
1 polymer ?
#
loop_
_entity_poly.entity_id
_entity_poly.type
_entity_poly.pdbx_seq_one_letter_code
_entity_poly.pdbx_strand_id
1 'polypeptide(L)'
;RGQNVRLASQLTGWDIDILTEAEESERRQKEFGERSQMFMDALDVDEVIAQLLVTEGFASVEEVAYVDLDEIAQIEGFDEGTAEEIQNRAREALEKVEAERDQRRRELGVADEVAGIEGVTTAMLVAFGEAGMKSVEDVADCATDDLVGWTERAKEKGSEAVRHKGVLEGFEISRQEAEDIIMSARVLAGWITAEDLEAAKAAEVEAAEVESAGDDAGADQG
;
A
#
# COMPACT_ATOMS: atom_id res chain seq x y z
N ARG A 1 21.16 -26.00 5.72
CA ARG A 1 20.27 -25.68 6.86
C ARG A 1 18.90 -25.11 6.43
N GLY A 2 18.56 -25.05 5.13
CA GLY A 2 17.27 -24.51 4.67
C GLY A 2 16.29 -25.52 4.07
N GLN A 3 16.51 -26.84 4.23
CA GLN A 3 15.65 -27.84 3.61
C GLN A 3 14.27 -27.92 4.30
N ASN A 4 14.21 -27.80 5.63
CA ASN A 4 12.95 -27.75 6.37
C ASN A 4 12.18 -26.43 6.16
N VAL A 5 12.87 -25.29 6.09
CA VAL A 5 12.23 -23.99 5.83
C VAL A 5 11.57 -23.97 4.46
N ARG A 6 12.29 -24.45 3.44
CA ARG A 6 11.75 -24.53 2.08
C ARG A 6 10.58 -25.51 1.98
N LEU A 7 10.64 -26.65 2.68
CA LEU A 7 9.53 -27.60 2.69
C LEU A 7 8.31 -27.04 3.42
N ALA A 8 8.52 -26.36 4.55
CA ALA A 8 7.46 -25.75 5.34
C ALA A 8 6.78 -24.62 4.55
N SER A 9 7.56 -23.73 3.92
CA SER A 9 7.03 -22.67 3.06
C SER A 9 6.25 -23.23 1.86
N GLN A 10 6.72 -24.34 1.25
CA GLN A 10 5.99 -25.03 0.18
C GLN A 10 4.70 -25.72 0.66
N LEU A 11 4.66 -26.18 1.91
CA LEU A 11 3.50 -26.84 2.51
C LEU A 11 2.46 -25.84 3.02
N THR A 12 2.88 -24.68 3.51
CA THR A 12 1.98 -23.66 4.06
C THR A 12 1.58 -22.63 3.03
N GLY A 13 2.39 -22.40 1.99
CA GLY A 13 2.22 -21.30 1.04
C GLY A 13 2.68 -19.94 1.59
N TRP A 14 3.28 -19.89 2.78
CA TRP A 14 3.77 -18.66 3.41
C TRP A 14 5.30 -18.59 3.23
N ASP A 15 5.84 -17.41 2.98
CA ASP A 15 7.29 -17.20 3.01
C ASP A 15 7.75 -17.18 4.48
N ILE A 16 8.73 -18.00 4.83
CA ILE A 16 9.14 -18.21 6.23
C ILE A 16 10.58 -17.72 6.42
N ASP A 17 10.70 -16.55 7.05
CA ASP A 17 11.98 -16.00 7.48
C ASP A 17 12.37 -16.54 8.87
N ILE A 18 13.53 -17.19 8.96
CA ILE A 18 14.12 -17.59 10.25
C ILE A 18 15.13 -16.53 10.68
N LEU A 19 14.75 -15.78 11.71
CA LEU A 19 15.63 -14.87 12.42
C LEU A 19 16.12 -15.51 13.72
N THR A 20 17.33 -15.16 14.13
CA THR A 20 17.80 -15.43 15.50
C THR A 20 17.10 -14.49 16.49
N GLU A 21 17.07 -14.89 17.77
CA GLU A 21 16.50 -14.06 18.85
C GLU A 21 17.16 -12.67 18.92
N ALA A 22 18.46 -12.58 18.62
CA ALA A 22 19.18 -11.31 18.57
C ALA A 22 18.72 -10.42 17.39
N GLU A 23 18.61 -10.99 16.18
CA GLU A 23 18.14 -10.26 14.99
C GLU A 23 16.69 -9.80 15.15
N GLU A 24 15.83 -10.62 15.74
CA GLU A 24 14.43 -10.30 16.00
C GLU A 24 14.29 -9.18 17.05
N SER A 25 15.11 -9.24 18.12
CA SER A 25 15.17 -8.17 19.12
C SER A 25 15.69 -6.85 18.53
N GLU A 26 16.72 -6.87 17.71
CA GLU A 26 17.25 -5.68 17.03
C GLU A 26 16.21 -5.08 16.08
N ARG A 27 15.51 -5.92 15.31
CA ARG A 27 14.42 -5.48 14.44
C ARG A 27 13.32 -4.77 15.23
N ARG A 28 12.86 -5.36 16.34
CA ARG A 28 11.83 -4.75 17.20
C ARG A 28 12.26 -3.42 17.80
N GLN A 29 13.51 -3.31 18.27
CA GLN A 29 14.03 -2.04 18.81
C GLN A 29 14.09 -0.96 17.73
N LYS A 30 14.52 -1.32 16.53
CA LYS A 30 14.57 -0.41 15.39
C LYS A 30 13.17 0.07 15.00
N GLU A 31 12.22 -0.85 14.82
CA GLU A 31 10.83 -0.51 14.50
C GLU A 31 10.18 0.37 15.58
N PHE A 32 10.45 0.06 16.86
CA PHE A 32 9.97 0.87 17.98
C PHE A 32 10.51 2.30 17.93
N GLY A 33 11.80 2.46 17.66
CA GLY A 33 12.44 3.76 17.52
C GLY A 33 11.94 4.55 16.30
N GLU A 34 11.81 3.89 15.15
CA GLU A 34 11.31 4.51 13.91
C GLU A 34 9.85 4.98 14.06
N ARG A 35 8.98 4.16 14.68
CA ARG A 35 7.59 4.54 14.96
C ARG A 35 7.49 5.66 16.00
N SER A 36 8.29 5.59 17.06
CA SER A 36 8.32 6.66 18.07
C SER A 36 8.74 7.99 17.43
N GLN A 37 9.74 7.97 16.55
CA GLN A 37 10.17 9.16 15.82
C GLN A 37 9.09 9.69 14.89
N MET A 38 8.40 8.81 14.15
CA MET A 38 7.26 9.18 13.31
C MET A 38 6.19 9.93 14.10
N PHE A 39 5.79 9.42 15.27
CA PHE A 39 4.78 10.09 16.10
C PHE A 39 5.27 11.42 16.67
N MET A 40 6.52 11.52 17.12
CA MET A 40 7.10 12.79 17.57
C MET A 40 7.05 13.85 16.46
N ASP A 41 7.48 13.49 15.25
CA ASP A 41 7.56 14.41 14.12
C ASP A 41 6.17 14.81 13.59
N ALA A 42 5.24 13.85 13.51
CA ALA A 42 3.91 14.08 12.96
C ALA A 42 2.98 14.80 13.95
N LEU A 43 3.03 14.43 15.23
CA LEU A 43 2.08 14.91 16.25
C LEU A 43 2.65 16.06 17.11
N ASP A 44 3.92 16.43 16.92
CA ASP A 44 4.66 17.41 17.75
C ASP A 44 4.54 17.08 19.25
N VAL A 45 4.75 15.81 19.58
CA VAL A 45 4.70 15.28 20.96
C VAL A 45 6.09 14.93 21.45
N ASP A 46 6.24 14.78 22.76
CA ASP A 46 7.49 14.33 23.34
C ASP A 46 7.73 12.82 23.19
N GLU A 47 8.95 12.39 23.50
CA GLU A 47 9.37 11.00 23.38
C GLU A 47 8.54 10.06 24.26
N VAL A 48 8.08 10.51 25.43
CA VAL A 48 7.31 9.67 26.35
C VAL A 48 5.93 9.38 25.77
N ILE A 49 5.24 10.39 25.26
CA ILE A 49 3.94 10.26 24.61
C ILE A 49 4.06 9.36 23.38
N ALA A 50 5.07 9.58 22.54
CA ALA A 50 5.28 8.76 21.35
C ALA A 50 5.54 7.28 21.68
N GLN A 51 6.38 7.00 22.69
CA GLN A 51 6.65 5.63 23.12
C GLN A 51 5.43 4.93 23.72
N LEU A 52 4.56 5.68 24.42
CA LEU A 52 3.29 5.15 24.94
C LEU A 52 2.38 4.72 23.78
N LEU A 53 2.21 5.56 22.76
CA LEU A 53 1.42 5.20 21.57
C LEU A 53 1.95 3.92 20.89
N VAL A 54 3.27 3.79 20.71
CA VAL A 54 3.85 2.57 20.12
C VAL A 54 3.65 1.35 21.02
N THR A 55 3.72 1.51 22.33
CA THR A 55 3.55 0.42 23.31
C THR A 55 2.11 -0.10 23.31
N GLU A 56 1.14 0.78 23.13
CA GLU A 56 -0.29 0.44 22.99
C GLU A 56 -0.61 -0.22 21.64
N GLY A 57 0.31 -0.11 20.67
CA GLY A 57 0.26 -0.85 19.42
C GLY A 57 -0.01 0.00 18.18
N PHE A 58 -0.19 1.31 18.33
CA PHE A 58 -0.40 2.22 17.21
C PHE A 58 0.78 2.15 16.23
N ALA A 59 0.47 1.90 14.96
CA ALA A 59 1.48 1.71 13.92
C ALA A 59 1.56 2.88 12.93
N SER A 60 0.56 3.76 12.91
CA SER A 60 0.46 4.87 11.96
C SER A 60 -0.25 6.09 12.55
N VAL A 61 -0.04 7.26 11.95
CA VAL A 61 -0.73 8.51 12.32
C VAL A 61 -2.21 8.44 11.98
N GLU A 62 -2.56 7.76 10.88
CA GLU A 62 -3.92 7.49 10.43
C GLU A 62 -4.72 6.72 11.49
N GLU A 63 -4.13 5.69 12.09
CA GLU A 63 -4.78 4.93 13.16
C GLU A 63 -5.11 5.82 14.36
N VAL A 64 -4.16 6.64 14.81
CA VAL A 64 -4.38 7.60 15.91
C VAL A 64 -5.45 8.64 15.55
N ALA A 65 -5.50 9.10 14.30
CA ALA A 65 -6.47 10.11 13.84
C ALA A 65 -7.92 9.61 13.85
N TYR A 66 -8.14 8.31 13.64
CA TYR A 66 -9.47 7.75 13.36
C TYR A 66 -9.93 6.64 14.31
N VAL A 67 -9.09 6.19 15.23
CA VAL A 67 -9.50 5.30 16.33
C VAL A 67 -10.52 5.98 17.25
N ASP A 68 -11.28 5.17 17.99
CA ASP A 68 -12.15 5.68 19.04
C ASP A 68 -11.34 6.40 20.12
N LEU A 69 -11.83 7.58 20.51
CA LEU A 69 -11.16 8.44 21.50
C LEU A 69 -10.87 7.70 22.81
N ASP A 70 -11.78 6.80 23.22
CA ASP A 70 -11.65 5.98 24.42
C ASP A 70 -10.43 5.05 24.39
N GLU A 71 -9.94 4.63 23.22
CA GLU A 71 -8.73 3.80 23.12
C GLU A 71 -7.47 4.63 23.45
N ILE A 72 -7.43 5.89 23.02
CA ILE A 72 -6.33 6.81 23.35
C ILE A 72 -6.43 7.28 24.81
N ALA A 73 -7.65 7.49 25.31
CA ALA A 73 -7.86 7.92 26.69
C ALA A 73 -7.56 6.82 27.73
N GLN A 74 -7.56 5.54 27.32
CA GLN A 74 -7.20 4.41 28.19
C GLN A 74 -5.70 4.22 28.40
N ILE A 75 -4.87 4.90 27.59
CA ILE A 75 -3.41 4.86 27.70
C ILE A 75 -2.99 5.39 29.07
N GLU A 76 -2.10 4.66 29.75
CA GLU A 76 -1.65 5.04 31.09
C GLU A 76 -1.00 6.43 31.07
N GLY A 77 -1.58 7.37 31.81
CA GLY A 77 -1.08 8.74 31.92
C GLY A 77 -1.77 9.75 31.00
N PHE A 78 -2.68 9.31 30.13
CA PHE A 78 -3.50 10.21 29.32
C PHE A 78 -4.83 10.49 30.01
N ASP A 79 -5.40 11.66 29.72
CA ASP A 79 -6.78 12.00 30.00
C ASP A 79 -7.53 12.27 28.70
N GLU A 80 -8.86 12.38 28.79
CA GLU A 80 -9.74 12.61 27.62
C GLU A 80 -9.33 13.87 26.84
N GLY A 81 -8.91 14.94 27.52
CA GLY A 81 -8.46 16.17 26.87
C GLY A 81 -7.14 16.00 26.11
N THR A 82 -6.19 15.27 26.68
CA THR A 82 -4.92 14.93 26.03
C THR A 82 -5.16 14.03 24.82
N ALA A 83 -6.05 13.05 24.95
CA ALA A 83 -6.44 12.17 23.87
C ALA A 83 -7.08 12.94 22.70
N GLU A 84 -8.00 13.86 22.99
CA GLU A 84 -8.61 14.73 21.97
C GLU A 84 -7.56 15.60 21.27
N GLU A 85 -6.62 16.17 22.03
CA GLU A 85 -5.55 16.99 21.46
C GLU A 85 -4.65 16.18 20.52
N ILE A 86 -4.20 15.00 20.94
CA ILE A 86 -3.36 14.11 20.13
C ILE A 86 -4.09 13.71 18.84
N GLN A 87 -5.37 13.34 18.94
CA GLN A 87 -6.17 12.94 17.78
C GLN A 87 -6.38 14.11 16.81
N ASN A 88 -6.63 15.32 17.32
CA ASN A 88 -6.75 16.52 16.48
C ASN A 88 -5.44 16.83 15.76
N ARG A 89 -4.29 16.75 16.45
CA ARG A 89 -2.98 16.93 15.84
C ARG A 89 -2.68 15.87 14.78
N ALA A 90 -3.09 14.63 15.01
CA ALA A 90 -2.97 13.56 14.02
C ALA A 90 -3.74 13.91 12.73
N ARG A 91 -4.99 14.36 12.86
CA ARG A 91 -5.79 14.81 11.70
C ARG A 91 -5.17 16.00 10.99
N GLU A 92 -4.72 17.02 11.73
CA GLU A 92 -4.04 18.19 11.16
C GLU A 92 -2.75 17.79 10.42
N ALA A 93 -1.99 16.83 10.95
CA ALA A 93 -0.79 16.31 10.31
C ALA A 93 -1.11 15.62 8.98
N LEU A 94 -2.16 14.81 8.94
CA LEU A 94 -2.61 14.14 7.71
C LEU A 94 -3.09 15.16 6.66
N GLU A 95 -3.90 16.14 7.06
CA GLU A 95 -4.36 17.22 6.18
C GLU A 95 -3.19 18.02 5.61
N LYS A 96 -2.18 18.31 6.44
CA LYS A 96 -0.96 18.98 5.99
C LYS A 96 -0.19 18.14 4.96
N VAL A 97 -0.01 16.85 5.21
CA VAL A 97 0.66 15.95 4.28
C VAL A 97 -0.11 15.85 2.95
N GLU A 98 -1.45 15.77 3.00
CA GLU A 98 -2.28 15.79 1.80
C GLU A 98 -2.14 17.10 1.02
N ALA A 99 -2.15 18.24 1.69
CA ALA A 99 -1.96 19.54 1.07
C ALA A 99 -0.57 19.68 0.44
N GLU A 100 0.49 19.20 1.12
CA GLU A 100 1.85 19.18 0.59
C GLU A 100 1.97 18.28 -0.65
N ARG A 101 1.34 17.10 -0.64
CA ARG A 101 1.29 16.20 -1.80
C ARG A 101 0.50 16.81 -2.96
N ASP A 102 -0.65 17.43 -2.69
CA ASP A 102 -1.47 18.12 -3.68
C ASP A 102 -0.72 19.30 -4.31
N GLN A 103 0.02 20.07 -3.51
CA GLN A 103 0.91 21.10 -4.02
C GLN A 103 2.02 20.49 -4.88
N ARG A 104 2.67 19.43 -4.40
CA ARG A 104 3.78 18.79 -5.09
C ARG A 104 3.38 18.22 -6.45
N ARG A 105 2.22 17.56 -6.56
CA ARG A 105 1.74 17.06 -7.86
C ARG A 105 1.51 18.21 -8.86
N ARG A 106 1.03 19.37 -8.39
CA ARG A 106 0.81 20.56 -9.25
C ARG A 106 2.14 21.14 -9.71
N GLU A 107 3.15 21.19 -8.84
CA GLU A 107 4.52 21.59 -9.20
C GLU A 107 5.15 20.67 -10.25
N LEU A 108 4.85 19.37 -10.17
CA LEU A 108 5.28 18.37 -11.16
C LEU A 108 4.48 18.46 -12.48
N GLY A 109 3.36 19.18 -12.47
CA GLY A 109 2.52 19.43 -13.63
C GLY A 109 1.46 18.35 -13.88
N VAL A 110 1.10 17.58 -12.86
CA VAL A 110 0.03 16.57 -12.94
C VAL A 110 -1.33 17.29 -12.97
N ALA A 111 -2.13 16.98 -13.99
CA ALA A 111 -3.46 17.55 -14.18
C ALA A 111 -4.41 17.14 -13.04
N ASP A 112 -5.37 18.01 -12.74
CA ASP A 112 -6.37 17.75 -11.68
C ASP A 112 -7.25 16.54 -12.01
N GLU A 113 -7.46 16.25 -13.30
CA GLU A 113 -8.26 15.12 -13.79
C GLU A 113 -7.65 13.76 -13.40
N VAL A 114 -6.32 13.67 -13.24
CA VAL A 114 -5.63 12.44 -12.80
C VAL A 114 -6.05 12.07 -11.38
N ALA A 115 -6.38 13.05 -10.53
CA ALA A 115 -6.90 12.81 -9.19
C ALA A 115 -8.32 12.21 -9.19
N GLY A 116 -9.02 12.26 -10.33
CA GLY A 116 -10.33 11.64 -10.50
C GLY A 116 -10.28 10.15 -10.81
N ILE A 117 -9.09 9.59 -11.08
CA ILE A 117 -8.92 8.15 -11.35
C ILE A 117 -9.20 7.37 -10.06
N GLU A 118 -10.09 6.40 -10.14
CA GLU A 118 -10.45 5.57 -9.00
C GLU A 118 -9.23 4.75 -8.52
N GLY A 119 -9.03 4.68 -7.21
CA GLY A 119 -7.89 3.98 -6.60
C GLY A 119 -6.60 4.79 -6.53
N VAL A 120 -6.55 5.99 -7.11
CA VAL A 120 -5.36 6.85 -7.05
C VAL A 120 -5.36 7.74 -5.81
N THR A 121 -4.29 7.67 -5.02
CA THR A 121 -4.08 8.52 -3.84
C THR A 121 -3.23 9.76 -4.16
N THR A 122 -3.24 10.77 -3.29
CA THR A 122 -2.38 11.97 -3.45
C THR A 122 -0.88 11.63 -3.49
N ALA A 123 -0.45 10.59 -2.78
CA ALA A 123 0.91 10.10 -2.84
C ALA A 123 1.25 9.47 -4.21
N MET A 124 0.32 8.71 -4.79
CA MET A 124 0.48 8.16 -6.14
C MET A 124 0.53 9.26 -7.21
N LEU A 125 -0.26 10.33 -7.05
CA LEU A 125 -0.19 11.48 -7.96
C LEU A 125 1.19 12.13 -7.99
N VAL A 126 1.87 12.22 -6.84
CA VAL A 126 3.26 12.69 -6.80
C VAL A 126 4.17 11.72 -7.54
N ALA A 127 4.05 10.41 -7.30
CA ALA A 127 4.84 9.39 -7.99
C ALA A 127 4.65 9.43 -9.52
N PHE A 128 3.42 9.60 -9.99
CA PHE A 128 3.11 9.81 -11.40
C PHE A 128 3.81 11.05 -11.96
N GLY A 129 3.72 12.18 -11.24
CA GLY A 129 4.39 13.41 -11.63
C GLY A 129 5.92 13.27 -11.73
N GLU A 130 6.53 12.54 -10.82
CA GLU A 130 7.99 12.25 -10.83
C GLU A 130 8.38 11.33 -11.98
N ALA A 131 7.51 10.38 -12.35
CA ALA A 131 7.69 9.52 -13.51
C ALA A 131 7.32 10.20 -14.85
N GLY A 132 6.80 11.43 -14.81
CA GLY A 132 6.41 12.18 -16.00
C GLY A 132 5.01 11.84 -16.54
N MET A 133 4.22 11.03 -15.84
CA MET A 133 2.79 10.83 -16.11
C MET A 133 2.00 12.00 -15.55
N LYS A 134 1.43 12.83 -16.43
CA LYS A 134 0.83 14.11 -16.06
C LYS A 134 -0.62 14.26 -16.44
N SER A 135 -1.11 13.40 -17.33
CA SER A 135 -2.48 13.42 -17.86
C SER A 135 -3.17 12.08 -17.63
N VAL A 136 -4.50 12.07 -17.77
CA VAL A 136 -5.28 10.83 -17.70
C VAL A 136 -4.88 9.90 -18.84
N GLU A 137 -4.56 10.47 -20.01
CA GLU A 137 -4.07 9.74 -21.17
C GLU A 137 -2.74 9.03 -20.90
N ASP A 138 -1.81 9.68 -20.18
CA ASP A 138 -0.53 9.05 -19.83
C ASP A 138 -0.74 7.79 -18.97
N VAL A 139 -1.69 7.85 -18.02
CA VAL A 139 -2.02 6.70 -17.14
C VAL A 139 -2.83 5.64 -17.90
N ALA A 140 -3.73 6.05 -18.81
CA ALA A 140 -4.54 5.14 -19.61
C ALA A 140 -3.72 4.32 -20.62
N ASP A 141 -2.63 4.90 -21.14
CA ASP A 141 -1.69 4.25 -22.07
C ASP A 141 -0.73 3.28 -21.38
N CYS A 142 -0.60 3.34 -20.05
CA CYS A 142 0.27 2.44 -19.30
C CYS A 142 -0.17 0.97 -19.42
N ALA A 143 0.83 0.09 -19.40
CA ALA A 143 0.66 -1.30 -19.07
C ALA A 143 0.77 -1.50 -17.55
N THR A 144 0.22 -2.60 -17.05
CA THR A 144 0.33 -2.96 -15.63
C THR A 144 1.77 -2.97 -15.14
N ASP A 145 2.68 -3.49 -15.98
CA ASP A 145 4.11 -3.58 -15.68
C ASP A 145 4.78 -2.20 -15.53
N ASP A 146 4.24 -1.14 -16.11
CA ASP A 146 4.75 0.23 -15.93
C ASP A 146 4.45 0.73 -14.50
N LEU A 147 3.33 0.29 -13.91
CA LEU A 147 2.95 0.65 -12.54
C LEU A 147 3.63 -0.23 -11.49
N VAL A 148 3.57 -1.56 -11.64
CA VAL A 148 4.05 -2.49 -10.60
C VAL A 148 5.44 -3.05 -10.88
N GLY A 149 6.02 -2.77 -12.05
CA GLY A 149 7.33 -3.26 -12.46
C GLY A 149 7.32 -4.72 -12.90
N TRP A 150 8.33 -5.13 -13.66
CA TRP A 150 8.46 -6.49 -14.16
C TRP A 150 9.89 -7.01 -14.01
N THR A 151 10.05 -8.33 -14.10
CA THR A 151 11.35 -8.99 -13.97
C THR A 151 11.71 -9.67 -15.26
N GLU A 152 12.78 -9.21 -15.92
CA GLU A 152 13.31 -9.85 -17.11
C GLU A 152 14.09 -11.10 -16.71
N ARG A 153 13.60 -12.26 -17.15
CA ARG A 153 14.29 -13.54 -16.93
C ARG A 153 15.53 -13.63 -17.80
N ALA A 154 16.65 -13.97 -17.17
CA ALA A 154 17.91 -14.26 -17.83
C ALA A 154 17.75 -15.29 -18.97
N LYS A 155 18.15 -14.90 -20.19
CA LYS A 155 18.10 -15.77 -21.39
C LYS A 155 19.21 -16.81 -21.43
N GLU A 156 20.30 -16.60 -20.70
CA GLU A 156 21.43 -17.52 -20.59
C GLU A 156 21.51 -18.17 -19.20
N LYS A 157 21.92 -19.44 -19.18
CA LYS A 157 22.14 -20.21 -17.95
C LYS A 157 23.29 -19.58 -17.15
N GLY A 158 22.95 -18.87 -16.08
CA GLY A 158 23.90 -18.25 -15.16
C GLY A 158 23.87 -16.71 -15.15
N SER A 159 23.06 -16.07 -15.99
CA SER A 159 22.80 -14.64 -15.85
C SER A 159 21.75 -14.37 -14.78
N GLU A 160 21.87 -13.22 -14.12
CA GLU A 160 20.96 -12.78 -13.06
C GLU A 160 19.71 -12.13 -13.68
N ALA A 161 18.55 -12.30 -13.04
CA ALA A 161 17.32 -11.66 -13.49
C ALA A 161 17.42 -10.14 -13.25
N VAL A 162 16.97 -9.34 -14.21
CA VAL A 162 16.97 -7.88 -14.09
C VAL A 162 15.58 -7.42 -13.68
N ARG A 163 15.49 -6.75 -12.53
CA ARG A 163 14.24 -6.14 -12.04
C ARG A 163 14.11 -4.73 -12.61
N HIS A 164 13.00 -4.47 -13.31
CA HIS A 164 12.62 -3.15 -13.78
C HIS A 164 11.60 -2.56 -12.82
N LYS A 165 11.92 -1.38 -12.27
CA LYS A 165 11.10 -0.72 -11.26
C LYS A 165 9.84 -0.13 -11.87
N GLY A 166 8.68 -0.41 -11.29
CA GLY A 166 7.42 0.25 -11.63
C GLY A 166 7.27 1.62 -10.97
N VAL A 167 6.40 2.48 -11.50
CA VAL A 167 6.17 3.83 -10.93
C VAL A 167 5.58 3.78 -9.53
N LEU A 168 4.72 2.79 -9.28
CA LEU A 168 4.09 2.56 -7.99
C LEU A 168 4.83 1.49 -7.17
N GLU A 169 6.08 1.17 -7.52
CA GLU A 169 6.88 0.25 -6.73
C GLU A 169 7.34 0.93 -5.43
N GLY A 170 6.82 0.39 -4.32
CA GLY A 170 6.91 0.96 -2.97
C GLY A 170 5.56 1.26 -2.35
N PHE A 171 4.49 1.21 -3.14
CA PHE A 171 3.11 1.24 -2.65
C PHE A 171 2.62 -0.20 -2.45
N GLU A 172 1.79 -0.42 -1.42
CA GLU A 172 1.14 -1.71 -1.16
C GLU A 172 -0.05 -1.89 -2.11
N ILE A 173 0.24 -2.05 -3.41
CA ILE A 173 -0.75 -2.33 -4.43
C ILE A 173 -0.49 -3.66 -5.12
N SER A 174 -1.56 -4.38 -5.39
CA SER A 174 -1.59 -5.59 -6.19
C SER A 174 -1.56 -5.27 -7.68
N ARG A 175 -1.25 -6.30 -8.47
CA ARG A 175 -1.32 -6.22 -9.93
C ARG A 175 -2.74 -5.92 -10.43
N GLN A 176 -3.74 -6.45 -9.74
CA GLN A 176 -5.16 -6.21 -10.07
C GLN A 176 -5.53 -4.76 -9.82
N GLU A 177 -5.15 -4.19 -8.67
CA GLU A 177 -5.43 -2.78 -8.36
C GLU A 177 -4.75 -1.83 -9.35
N ALA A 178 -3.54 -2.16 -9.80
CA ALA A 178 -2.88 -1.41 -10.87
C ALA A 178 -3.63 -1.52 -12.21
N GLU A 179 -4.18 -2.69 -12.54
CA GLU A 179 -5.04 -2.88 -13.71
C GLU A 179 -6.34 -2.06 -13.60
N ASP A 180 -6.98 -2.07 -12.43
CA ASP A 180 -8.19 -1.28 -12.16
C ASP A 180 -7.93 0.23 -12.28
N ILE A 181 -6.79 0.73 -11.78
CA ILE A 181 -6.38 2.13 -11.95
C ILE A 181 -6.25 2.48 -13.44
N ILE A 182 -5.58 1.64 -14.24
CA ILE A 182 -5.43 1.85 -15.69
C ILE A 182 -6.79 1.82 -16.39
N MET A 183 -7.67 0.88 -16.02
CA MET A 183 -8.99 0.77 -16.61
C MET A 183 -9.89 1.96 -16.25
N SER A 184 -9.81 2.45 -15.01
CA SER A 184 -10.48 3.70 -14.59
C SER A 184 -9.96 4.90 -15.37
N ALA A 185 -8.65 5.00 -15.58
CA ALA A 185 -8.05 6.04 -16.43
C ALA A 185 -8.55 5.95 -17.88
N ARG A 186 -8.69 4.75 -18.45
CA ARG A 186 -9.24 4.55 -19.81
C ARG A 186 -10.71 4.96 -19.92
N VAL A 187 -11.51 4.76 -18.88
CA VAL A 187 -12.89 5.28 -18.84
C VAL A 187 -12.87 6.81 -18.85
N LEU A 188 -12.05 7.43 -18.00
CA LEU A 188 -11.95 8.89 -17.93
C LEU A 188 -11.39 9.52 -19.21
N ALA A 189 -10.43 8.87 -19.87
CA ALA A 189 -9.92 9.26 -21.19
C ALA A 189 -10.92 9.00 -22.33
N GLY A 190 -12.04 8.30 -22.05
CA GLY A 190 -13.07 7.95 -23.03
C GLY A 190 -12.66 6.87 -24.03
N TRP A 191 -11.65 6.05 -23.71
CA TRP A 191 -11.21 4.93 -24.55
C TRP A 191 -12.14 3.73 -24.45
N ILE A 192 -12.75 3.55 -23.28
CA ILE A 192 -13.78 2.55 -23.00
C ILE A 192 -14.93 3.22 -22.25
N THR A 193 -16.12 2.63 -22.28
CA THR A 193 -17.25 3.15 -21.49
C THR A 193 -17.27 2.54 -20.08
N ALA A 194 -17.94 3.21 -19.14
CA ALA A 194 -18.17 2.64 -17.80
C ALA A 194 -18.98 1.33 -17.87
N GLU A 195 -19.92 1.23 -18.83
CA GLU A 195 -20.68 0.00 -19.05
C GLU A 195 -19.79 -1.15 -19.51
N ASP A 196 -18.81 -0.88 -20.39
CA ASP A 196 -17.84 -1.88 -20.83
C ASP A 196 -16.94 -2.36 -19.68
N LEU A 197 -16.53 -1.44 -18.79
CA LEU A 197 -15.73 -1.78 -17.61
C LEU A 197 -16.51 -2.68 -16.65
N GLU A 198 -17.75 -2.31 -16.32
CA GLU A 198 -18.61 -3.11 -15.45
C GLU A 198 -18.88 -4.50 -16.05
N ALA A 199 -19.09 -4.58 -17.36
CA ALA A 199 -19.25 -5.86 -18.05
C ALA A 199 -17.98 -6.71 -17.99
N ALA A 200 -16.80 -6.11 -18.13
CA ALA A 200 -15.52 -6.81 -18.01
C ALA A 200 -15.29 -7.35 -16.59
N LYS A 201 -15.53 -6.52 -15.57
CA LYS A 201 -15.45 -6.93 -14.16
C LYS A 201 -16.42 -8.06 -13.84
N ALA A 202 -17.66 -7.98 -14.32
CA ALA A 202 -18.65 -9.05 -14.13
C ALA A 202 -18.22 -10.37 -14.79
N ALA A 203 -17.66 -10.32 -15.99
CA ALA A 203 -17.15 -11.50 -16.69
C ALA A 203 -15.94 -12.12 -15.98
N GLU A 204 -15.07 -11.31 -15.38
CA GLU A 204 -13.92 -11.77 -14.61
C GLU A 204 -14.35 -12.48 -13.31
N VAL A 205 -15.35 -11.93 -12.60
CA VAL A 205 -15.96 -12.58 -11.42
C VAL A 205 -16.60 -13.91 -11.82
N GLU A 206 -17.38 -13.95 -12.91
CA GLU A 206 -18.00 -15.19 -13.39
C GLU A 206 -16.94 -16.23 -13.78
N ALA A 207 -15.83 -15.82 -14.41
CA ALA A 207 -14.72 -16.71 -14.73
C ALA A 207 -14.04 -17.27 -13.47
N ALA A 208 -13.80 -16.45 -12.45
CA ALA A 208 -13.21 -16.88 -11.18
C ALA A 208 -14.13 -17.85 -10.41
N GLU A 209 -15.44 -17.62 -10.44
CA GLU A 209 -16.43 -18.53 -9.85
C GLU A 209 -16.44 -19.89 -10.55
N VAL A 210 -16.39 -19.90 -11.89
CA VAL A 210 -16.33 -21.14 -12.69
C VAL A 210 -15.04 -21.91 -12.43
N GLU A 211 -13.90 -21.24 -12.29
CA GLU A 211 -12.63 -21.89 -11.92
C GLU A 211 -12.69 -22.49 -10.51
N SER A 212 -13.26 -21.78 -9.53
CA SER A 212 -13.41 -22.31 -8.16
C SER A 212 -14.34 -23.52 -8.06
N ALA A 213 -15.40 -23.57 -8.88
CA ALA A 213 -16.34 -24.68 -8.93
C ALA A 213 -15.78 -25.92 -9.65
N GLY A 214 -14.77 -25.76 -10.50
CA GLY A 214 -14.08 -26.85 -11.19
C GLY A 214 -13.16 -27.68 -10.29
N ASP A 215 -12.60 -27.07 -9.23
CA ASP A 215 -11.65 -27.72 -8.32
C ASP A 215 -12.33 -28.62 -7.27
N ASP A 216 -13.59 -28.36 -6.90
CA ASP A 216 -14.35 -29.19 -5.96
C ASP A 216 -14.85 -30.52 -6.58
N ALA A 217 -14.91 -30.60 -7.91
CA ALA A 217 -15.33 -31.82 -8.62
C ALA A 217 -14.21 -32.89 -8.74
N GLY A 218 -12.97 -32.56 -8.36
CA GLY A 218 -11.79 -33.44 -8.50
C GLY A 218 -11.38 -34.23 -7.25
N ALA A 219 -11.95 -33.93 -6.07
CA ALA A 219 -11.45 -34.46 -4.80
C ALA A 219 -12.13 -35.75 -4.27
N ASP A 220 -13.14 -36.30 -4.95
CA ASP A 220 -13.89 -37.50 -4.47
C ASP A 220 -13.68 -38.78 -5.31
N GLN A 221 -12.48 -39.00 -5.87
CA GLN A 221 -12.10 -40.32 -6.39
C GLN A 221 -10.63 -40.67 -6.05
N GLY A 222 -10.42 -41.31 -4.90
CA GLY A 222 -9.14 -41.88 -4.49
C GLY A 222 -9.18 -42.69 -3.21
#